data_AF-A0AAD4MLG0-F1
#
_entry.id   AF-A0AAD4MLG0-F1
#
_cell.length_a   1.000
_cell.length_b   1.000
_cell.length_c   1.000
_cell.angle_alpha   90.00
_cell.angle_beta   90.00
_cell.angle_gamma   90.00
#
_symmetry.space_group_name_H-M   'P 1'
#
loop_
_entity.id
_entity.type
_entity.pdbx_description
1 polymer ?
#
loop_
_entity_poly.entity_id
_entity_poly.type
_entity_poly.pdbx_seq_one_letter_code
_entity_poly.pdbx_strand_id
1 'polypeptide(L)'
;MTPVLNAHSSILGQPWRWRGLAADARDPGFAPDDLVTQLLLTRGCAREELEAHRSPSIRAFMPDPSIFRDMDRAAERLADSVERREAVTIFGDYDVDGATSAALLIRLLRDLGLDPRAYIPDRLMEGYGPSGEALVRLKREGADLIVTVDCGAMAFDALAEARDAGAEVIVGITTNARRYCRSRWRW
;
A
#
# COMPACT_ATOMS: atom_id res chain seq x y z
N MET A 1 9.72 -23.20 25.57
CA MET A 1 8.33 -22.83 25.25
C MET A 1 7.42 -23.55 26.22
N THR A 2 6.60 -22.81 26.97
CA THR A 2 5.76 -23.40 28.01
C THR A 2 4.45 -23.89 27.38
N PRO A 3 4.14 -25.20 27.44
CA PRO A 3 2.84 -25.69 26.99
C PRO A 3 1.74 -25.13 27.90
N VAL A 4 0.60 -24.78 27.30
CA VAL A 4 -0.59 -24.36 28.05
C VAL A 4 -1.39 -25.60 28.37
N LEU A 5 -1.70 -25.81 29.65
CA LEU A 5 -2.52 -26.95 30.10
C LEU A 5 -1.99 -28.32 29.64
N ASN A 6 -0.66 -28.46 29.49
CA ASN A 6 0.00 -29.66 28.96
C ASN A 6 -0.44 -30.09 27.54
N ALA A 7 -1.08 -29.19 26.77
CA ALA A 7 -1.42 -29.42 25.38
C ALA A 7 -0.29 -28.91 24.47
N HIS A 8 0.33 -29.83 23.72
CA HIS A 8 1.42 -29.53 22.78
C HIS A 8 0.93 -29.42 21.33
N SER A 9 -0.12 -30.18 20.98
CA SER A 9 -0.68 -30.24 19.63
C SER A 9 -2.21 -30.43 19.66
N SER A 10 -2.88 -29.99 18.59
CA SER A 10 -4.29 -30.27 18.34
C SER A 10 -4.49 -31.73 17.90
N ILE A 11 -5.75 -32.15 17.82
CA ILE A 11 -6.14 -33.45 17.25
C ILE A 11 -5.66 -33.64 15.80
N LEU A 12 -5.42 -32.54 15.07
CA LEU A 12 -4.88 -32.53 13.70
C LEU A 12 -3.35 -32.35 13.64
N GLY A 13 -2.65 -32.46 14.77
CA GLY A 13 -1.19 -32.32 14.86
C GLY A 13 -0.66 -30.89 14.82
N GLN A 14 -1.53 -29.87 14.71
CA GLN A 14 -1.09 -28.47 14.72
C GLN A 14 -0.55 -28.05 16.09
N PRO A 15 0.60 -27.34 16.17
CA PRO A 15 1.22 -26.97 17.43
C PRO A 15 0.41 -25.90 18.17
N TRP A 16 0.21 -26.09 19.48
CA TRP A 16 -0.35 -25.04 20.33
C TRP A 16 0.76 -24.14 20.84
N ARG A 17 0.66 -22.83 20.54
CA ARG A 17 1.64 -21.83 20.97
C ARG A 17 0.94 -20.75 21.77
N TRP A 18 1.20 -20.73 23.08
CA TRP A 18 0.79 -19.62 23.92
C TRP A 18 1.53 -18.36 23.50
N ARG A 19 0.79 -17.27 23.38
CA ARG A 19 1.36 -15.94 23.20
C ARG A 19 1.08 -15.06 24.42
N GLY A 20 1.08 -15.61 25.63
CA GLY A 20 0.99 -14.80 26.85
C GLY A 20 2.30 -14.06 27.12
N LEU A 21 2.18 -12.94 27.84
CA LEU A 21 3.33 -12.23 28.40
C LEU A 21 3.85 -13.00 29.61
N ALA A 22 5.14 -12.88 29.94
CA ALA A 22 5.78 -13.57 31.06
C ALA A 22 5.21 -13.22 32.46
N ALA A 23 4.21 -12.32 32.52
CA ALA A 23 3.63 -11.78 33.74
C ALA A 23 2.65 -12.73 34.45
N ASP A 24 2.32 -13.89 33.88
CA ASP A 24 1.44 -14.89 34.53
C ASP A 24 2.11 -15.60 35.73
N ALA A 25 3.27 -15.13 36.20
CA ALA A 25 4.04 -15.76 37.26
C ALA A 25 4.22 -14.88 38.51
N ARG A 26 3.35 -15.14 39.51
CA ARG A 26 3.68 -15.24 40.95
C ARG A 26 3.96 -13.96 41.77
N ASP A 27 3.23 -12.87 41.56
CA ASP A 27 3.15 -11.78 42.57
C ASP A 27 1.74 -11.75 43.20
N PRO A 28 1.60 -11.86 44.54
CA PRO A 28 0.31 -11.72 45.24
C PRO A 28 -0.43 -10.41 44.98
N GLY A 29 0.26 -9.36 44.50
CA GLY A 29 -0.33 -8.08 44.09
C GLY A 29 -0.64 -7.95 42.59
N PHE A 30 -0.46 -9.01 41.81
CA PHE A 30 -0.67 -8.96 40.36
C PHE A 30 -2.15 -8.84 40.00
N ALA A 31 -2.55 -7.66 39.53
CA ALA A 31 -3.81 -7.49 38.80
C ALA A 31 -3.52 -7.73 37.31
N PRO A 32 -4.06 -8.79 36.70
CA PRO A 32 -3.86 -9.03 35.28
C PRO A 32 -4.50 -7.89 34.48
N ASP A 33 -3.77 -7.41 33.47
CA ASP A 33 -4.35 -6.61 32.39
C ASP A 33 -5.61 -7.31 31.83
N ASP A 34 -6.63 -6.54 31.43
CA ASP A 34 -7.81 -7.14 30.80
C ASP A 34 -7.45 -7.84 29.47
N LEU A 35 -8.34 -8.73 29.02
CA LEU A 35 -8.11 -9.55 27.83
C LEU A 35 -7.74 -8.73 26.58
N VAL A 36 -8.32 -7.54 26.40
CA VAL A 36 -8.02 -6.69 25.24
C VAL A 36 -6.61 -6.13 25.36
N THR A 37 -6.18 -5.66 26.54
CA THR A 37 -4.78 -5.22 26.75
C THR A 37 -3.82 -6.37 26.48
N GLN A 38 -4.07 -7.56 27.03
CA GLN A 38 -3.20 -8.71 26.81
C GLN A 38 -3.08 -9.04 25.31
N LEU A 39 -4.19 -9.05 24.58
CA LEU A 39 -4.20 -9.31 23.14
C LEU A 39 -3.44 -8.26 22.32
N LEU A 40 -3.48 -6.98 22.72
CA LEU A 40 -2.77 -5.89 22.06
C LEU A 40 -1.25 -5.97 22.31
N LEU A 41 -0.85 -6.11 23.57
CA LEU A 41 0.56 -6.26 23.94
C LEU A 41 1.20 -7.48 23.27
N THR A 42 0.49 -8.60 23.25
CA THR A 42 0.90 -9.83 22.56
C THR A 42 1.06 -9.65 21.03
N ARG A 43 0.37 -8.68 20.43
CA ARG A 43 0.51 -8.32 19.01
C ARG A 43 1.63 -7.31 18.75
N GLY A 44 2.36 -6.89 19.79
CA GLY A 44 3.48 -5.96 19.69
C GLY A 44 3.10 -4.49 19.86
N CYS A 45 1.87 -4.18 20.31
CA CYS A 45 1.48 -2.83 20.71
C CYS A 45 2.30 -2.42 21.93
N ALA A 46 2.92 -1.24 21.92
CA ALA A 46 3.54 -0.70 23.12
C ALA A 46 2.45 -0.34 24.14
N ARG A 47 2.79 -0.35 25.44
CA ARG A 47 1.79 -0.06 26.50
C ARG A 47 1.23 1.35 26.36
N GLU A 48 2.06 2.27 25.90
CA GLU A 48 1.76 3.68 25.70
C GLU A 48 0.77 3.90 24.53
N GLU A 49 0.65 2.92 23.61
CA GLU A 49 -0.19 3.00 22.41
C GLU A 49 -1.55 2.30 22.60
N LEU A 50 -1.78 1.64 23.74
CA LEU A 50 -2.96 0.79 23.97
C LEU A 50 -4.28 1.51 23.74
N GLU A 51 -4.41 2.75 24.23
CA GLU A 51 -5.65 3.52 24.08
C GLU A 51 -5.93 3.87 22.61
N ALA A 52 -4.89 4.22 21.84
CA ALA A 52 -5.03 4.48 20.41
C ALA A 52 -5.49 3.22 19.67
N HIS A 53 -4.95 2.05 20.01
CA HIS A 53 -5.35 0.78 19.40
C HIS A 53 -6.73 0.27 19.86
N ARG A 54 -7.20 0.66 21.06
CA ARG A 54 -8.56 0.36 21.55
C ARG A 54 -9.62 1.16 20.81
N SER A 55 -9.31 2.42 20.51
CA SER A 55 -10.20 3.35 19.82
C SER A 55 -9.53 3.94 18.58
N PRO A 56 -9.29 3.11 17.54
CA PRO A 56 -8.55 3.55 16.36
C PRO A 56 -9.35 4.59 15.58
N SER A 57 -8.66 5.65 15.17
CA SER A 57 -9.20 6.64 14.23
C SER A 57 -8.22 6.82 13.07
N ILE A 58 -8.75 7.12 11.89
CA ILE A 58 -7.92 7.41 10.72
C ILE A 58 -6.89 8.50 11.04
N ARG A 59 -7.34 9.59 11.68
CA ARG A 59 -6.48 10.72 12.06
C ARG A 59 -5.31 10.33 12.97
N ALA A 60 -5.51 9.38 13.88
CA ALA A 60 -4.47 8.96 14.82
C ALA A 60 -3.43 8.02 14.18
N PHE A 61 -3.82 7.25 13.15
CA PHE A 61 -2.97 6.22 12.54
C PHE A 61 -2.47 6.57 11.15
N MET A 62 -2.98 7.64 10.54
CA MET A 62 -2.52 8.11 9.23
C MET A 62 -1.30 9.01 9.43
N PRO A 63 -0.09 8.56 9.03
CA PRO A 63 1.07 9.43 9.08
C PRO A 63 0.94 10.55 8.05
N ASP A 64 1.78 11.58 8.20
CA ASP A 64 1.97 12.56 7.14
C ASP A 64 2.38 11.85 5.83
N PRO A 65 1.64 11.97 4.72
CA PRO A 65 1.97 11.30 3.47
C PRO A 65 3.34 11.73 2.90
N SER A 66 3.87 12.90 3.26
CA SER A 66 5.20 13.36 2.84
C SER A 66 6.35 12.48 3.36
N ILE A 67 6.07 11.48 4.23
CA ILE A 67 7.04 10.43 4.57
C ILE A 67 7.39 9.52 3.38
N PHE A 68 6.50 9.43 2.38
CA PHE A 68 6.72 8.61 1.21
C PHE A 68 7.64 9.34 0.23
N ARG A 69 8.55 8.59 -0.40
CA ARG A 69 9.51 9.15 -1.35
C ARG A 69 8.76 9.77 -2.52
N ASP A 70 9.11 11.02 -2.84
CA ASP A 70 8.57 11.78 -3.97
C ASP A 70 7.06 12.07 -3.89
N MET A 71 6.43 11.91 -2.71
CA MET A 71 4.99 12.15 -2.55
C MET A 71 4.59 13.58 -2.87
N ASP A 72 5.31 14.56 -2.32
CA ASP A 72 5.01 15.99 -2.55
C ASP A 72 5.13 16.33 -4.05
N ARG A 73 6.20 15.84 -4.70
CA ARG A 73 6.43 16.00 -6.15
C ARG A 73 5.31 15.35 -6.98
N ALA A 74 4.85 14.15 -6.60
CA ALA A 74 3.77 13.47 -7.30
C ALA A 74 2.43 14.19 -7.10
N ALA A 75 2.15 14.69 -5.90
CA ALA A 75 0.94 15.45 -5.59
C ALA A 75 0.90 16.78 -6.36
N GLU A 76 2.00 17.53 -6.37
CA GLU A 76 2.16 18.76 -7.17
C GLU A 76 1.94 18.49 -8.66
N ARG A 77 2.58 17.44 -9.20
CA ARG A 77 2.44 17.11 -10.62
C ARG A 77 1.01 16.72 -11.00
N LEU A 78 0.30 16.00 -10.13
CA LEU A 78 -1.10 15.65 -10.37
C LEU A 78 -2.01 16.88 -10.24
N ALA A 79 -1.71 17.80 -9.31
CA ALA A 79 -2.42 19.07 -9.20
C ALA A 79 -2.24 19.92 -10.48
N ASP A 80 -1.02 19.97 -11.04
CA ASP A 80 -0.76 20.62 -12.33
C ASP A 80 -1.65 20.02 -13.46
N SER A 81 -1.84 18.70 -13.50
CA SER A 81 -2.73 18.06 -14.48
C SER A 81 -4.18 18.51 -14.33
N VAL A 82 -4.64 18.70 -13.08
CA VAL A 82 -5.98 19.21 -12.79
C VAL A 82 -6.13 20.65 -13.29
N GLU A 83 -5.19 21.53 -12.95
CA GLU A 83 -5.22 22.94 -13.37
C GLU A 83 -5.14 23.10 -14.89
N ARG A 84 -4.33 22.28 -15.55
CA ARG A 84 -4.11 22.30 -17.01
C ARG A 84 -5.15 21.51 -17.80
N ARG A 85 -6.03 20.77 -17.13
CA ARG A 85 -7.01 19.86 -17.76
C ARG A 85 -6.38 18.81 -18.67
N GLU A 86 -5.27 18.22 -18.21
CA GLU A 86 -4.55 17.17 -18.92
C GLU A 86 -5.35 15.87 -18.98
N ALA A 87 -5.14 15.08 -20.04
CA ALA A 87 -5.72 13.76 -20.19
C ALA A 87 -4.99 12.76 -19.28
N VAL A 88 -5.55 12.50 -18.10
CA VAL A 88 -4.98 11.56 -17.11
C VAL A 88 -5.52 10.15 -17.34
N THR A 89 -4.64 9.15 -17.30
CA THR A 89 -5.03 7.73 -17.25
C THR A 89 -4.55 7.09 -15.96
N ILE A 90 -5.45 6.42 -15.24
CA ILE A 90 -5.14 5.67 -14.02
C ILE A 90 -4.97 4.20 -14.37
N PHE A 91 -3.76 3.70 -14.22
CA PHE A 91 -3.38 2.31 -14.43
C PHE A 91 -3.42 1.59 -13.09
N GLY A 92 -4.42 0.73 -12.87
CA GLY A 92 -4.52 -0.07 -11.63
C GLY A 92 -4.14 -1.53 -11.85
N ASP A 93 -3.75 -2.22 -10.77
CA ASP A 93 -3.67 -3.68 -10.79
C ASP A 93 -5.08 -4.31 -10.83
N TYR A 94 -5.18 -5.57 -11.26
CA TYR A 94 -6.46 -6.28 -11.42
C TYR A 94 -7.06 -6.78 -10.09
N ASP A 95 -6.29 -6.75 -9.00
CA ASP A 95 -6.79 -7.18 -7.71
C ASP A 95 -7.65 -6.08 -7.04
N VAL A 96 -8.17 -6.40 -5.85
CA VAL A 96 -9.09 -5.49 -5.16
C VAL A 96 -8.40 -4.19 -4.72
N ASP A 97 -7.12 -4.22 -4.35
CA ASP A 97 -6.41 -3.03 -3.90
C ASP A 97 -6.12 -2.09 -5.08
N GLY A 98 -5.61 -2.65 -6.19
CA GLY A 98 -5.42 -1.91 -7.44
C GLY A 98 -6.70 -1.30 -8.01
N ALA A 99 -7.77 -2.10 -8.11
CA ALA A 99 -9.03 -1.64 -8.68
C ALA A 99 -9.73 -0.57 -7.81
N THR A 100 -9.70 -0.73 -6.48
CA THR A 100 -10.29 0.28 -5.57
C THR A 100 -9.46 1.55 -5.49
N SER A 101 -8.13 1.45 -5.50
CA SER A 101 -7.23 2.60 -5.59
C SER A 101 -7.46 3.40 -6.88
N ALA A 102 -7.62 2.71 -8.01
CA ALA A 102 -7.92 3.37 -9.28
C ALA A 102 -9.28 4.09 -9.23
N ALA A 103 -10.32 3.41 -8.72
CA ALA A 103 -11.65 4.01 -8.57
C ALA A 103 -11.64 5.23 -7.63
N LEU A 104 -10.88 5.18 -6.54
CA LEU A 104 -10.74 6.30 -5.60
C LEU A 104 -10.14 7.53 -6.28
N LEU A 105 -9.02 7.35 -7.00
CA LEU A 105 -8.34 8.43 -7.69
C LEU A 105 -9.17 9.02 -8.84
N ILE A 106 -9.85 8.16 -9.60
CA ILE A 106 -10.80 8.59 -10.64
C ILE A 106 -11.91 9.46 -10.06
N ARG A 107 -12.51 9.05 -8.93
CA ARG A 107 -13.57 9.83 -8.28
C ARG A 107 -13.08 11.18 -7.81
N LEU A 108 -11.91 11.22 -7.16
CA LEU A 108 -11.29 12.48 -6.74
C LEU A 108 -11.06 13.42 -7.92
N LEU A 109 -10.46 12.93 -9.00
CA LEU A 109 -10.16 13.75 -10.17
C LEU A 109 -11.43 14.22 -10.89
N ARG A 110 -12.50 13.42 -10.88
CA ARG A 110 -13.82 13.85 -11.36
C ARG A 110 -14.43 14.96 -10.53
N ASP A 111 -14.34 14.86 -9.20
CA ASP A 111 -14.79 15.92 -8.30
C ASP A 111 -13.97 17.22 -8.50
N LEU A 112 -12.74 17.11 -9.00
CA LEU A 112 -11.87 18.23 -9.38
C LEU A 112 -12.03 18.70 -10.83
N GLY A 113 -12.96 18.11 -11.61
CA GLY A 113 -13.32 18.56 -12.96
C GLY A 113 -12.54 17.92 -14.12
N LEU A 114 -11.82 16.83 -13.88
CA LEU A 114 -11.25 15.97 -14.94
C LEU A 114 -12.17 14.78 -15.26
N ASP A 115 -11.93 14.08 -16.38
CA ASP A 115 -12.52 12.76 -16.64
C ASP A 115 -11.42 11.75 -16.99
N PRO A 116 -10.70 11.22 -15.98
CA PRO A 116 -9.59 10.30 -16.22
C PRO A 116 -10.08 8.94 -16.72
N ARG A 117 -9.28 8.33 -17.59
CA ARG A 117 -9.52 6.96 -18.08
C ARG A 117 -8.98 5.94 -17.08
N ALA A 118 -9.69 4.82 -16.93
CA ALA A 118 -9.18 3.65 -16.21
C ALA A 118 -8.49 2.69 -17.19
N TYR A 119 -7.37 2.11 -16.78
CA TYR A 119 -6.74 0.97 -17.42
C TYR A 119 -6.45 -0.09 -16.36
N ILE A 120 -7.01 -1.29 -16.54
CA ILE A 120 -6.73 -2.47 -15.71
C ILE A 120 -6.24 -3.55 -16.68
N PRO A 121 -5.01 -4.06 -16.52
CA PRO A 121 -4.45 -5.04 -17.45
C PRO A 121 -5.19 -6.38 -17.36
N ASP A 122 -5.33 -7.08 -18.49
CA ASP A 122 -5.79 -8.46 -18.47
C ASP A 122 -4.65 -9.37 -17.98
N ARG A 123 -4.82 -9.94 -16.79
CA ARG A 123 -3.80 -10.79 -16.16
C ARG A 123 -3.36 -11.98 -17.02
N LEU A 124 -4.29 -12.56 -17.80
CA LEU A 124 -4.00 -13.77 -18.60
C LEU A 124 -3.23 -13.43 -19.87
N MET A 125 -3.50 -12.25 -20.44
CA MET A 125 -2.93 -11.81 -21.71
C MET A 125 -1.65 -10.97 -21.52
N GLU A 126 -1.63 -10.09 -20.51
CA GLU A 126 -0.62 -9.05 -20.33
C GLU A 126 0.31 -9.31 -19.14
N GLY A 127 -0.06 -10.19 -18.21
CA GLY A 127 0.73 -10.51 -17.03
C GLY A 127 0.48 -9.58 -15.84
N TYR A 128 1.49 -9.41 -14.97
CA TYR A 128 1.39 -8.62 -13.73
C TYR A 128 2.07 -7.26 -13.87
N GLY A 129 1.35 -6.18 -13.54
CA GLY A 129 1.85 -4.81 -13.57
C GLY A 129 1.96 -4.20 -14.98
N PRO A 130 2.53 -2.99 -15.08
CA PRO A 130 2.56 -2.26 -16.34
C PRO A 130 3.59 -2.84 -17.31
N SER A 131 3.15 -3.13 -18.52
CA SER A 131 4.02 -3.48 -19.65
C SER A 131 4.41 -2.22 -20.43
N GLY A 132 5.58 -2.25 -21.08
CA GLY A 132 6.03 -1.14 -21.92
C GLY A 132 5.06 -0.88 -23.08
N GLU A 133 4.57 -1.96 -23.71
CA GLU A 133 3.55 -1.88 -24.75
C GLU A 133 2.27 -1.17 -24.26
N ALA A 134 1.76 -1.50 -23.08
CA ALA A 134 0.57 -0.85 -22.54
C ALA A 134 0.80 0.64 -22.27
N LEU A 135 1.93 1.02 -21.65
CA LEU A 135 2.25 2.42 -21.37
C LEU A 135 2.44 3.24 -22.65
N VAL A 136 3.15 2.70 -23.64
CA VAL A 136 3.35 3.32 -24.96
C VAL A 136 2.01 3.45 -25.68
N ARG A 137 1.15 2.43 -25.62
CA ARG A 137 -0.20 2.47 -26.18
C ARG A 137 -1.03 3.58 -25.53
N LEU A 138 -1.05 3.66 -24.20
CA LEU A 138 -1.79 4.71 -23.48
C LEU A 138 -1.32 6.11 -23.87
N LYS A 139 -0.01 6.32 -24.05
CA LYS A 139 0.50 7.59 -24.57
C LYS A 139 0.00 7.88 -25.98
N ARG A 140 0.01 6.89 -26.88
CA ARG A 140 -0.53 7.03 -28.26
C ARG A 140 -2.02 7.32 -28.28
N GLU A 141 -2.76 6.81 -27.30
CA GLU A 141 -4.19 7.08 -27.12
C GLU A 141 -4.47 8.46 -26.49
N GLY A 142 -3.43 9.28 -26.28
CA GLY A 142 -3.56 10.67 -25.87
C GLY A 142 -3.40 10.92 -24.37
N ALA A 143 -2.89 9.97 -23.59
CA ALA A 143 -2.57 10.23 -22.19
C ALA A 143 -1.43 11.27 -22.06
N ASP A 144 -1.71 12.37 -21.37
CA ASP A 144 -0.69 13.35 -20.98
C ASP A 144 0.09 12.85 -19.77
N LEU A 145 -0.64 12.28 -18.80
CA LEU A 145 -0.10 11.71 -17.58
C LEU A 145 -0.69 10.31 -17.32
N ILE A 146 0.16 9.33 -17.03
CA ILE A 146 -0.24 8.01 -16.57
C ILE A 146 0.09 7.89 -15.08
N VAL A 147 -0.88 7.51 -14.25
CA VAL A 147 -0.67 7.26 -12.82
C VAL A 147 -0.89 5.79 -12.55
N THR A 148 0.15 5.07 -12.17
CA THR A 148 0.02 3.67 -11.75
C THR A 148 -0.34 3.60 -10.26
N VAL A 149 -1.27 2.72 -9.91
CA VAL A 149 -1.68 2.46 -8.53
C VAL A 149 -1.60 0.97 -8.23
N ASP A 150 -0.99 0.64 -7.10
CA ASP A 150 -0.70 -0.73 -6.65
C ASP A 150 0.17 -1.56 -7.61
N CYS A 151 0.90 -0.89 -8.50
CA CYS A 151 1.83 -1.57 -9.42
C CYS A 151 2.95 -0.64 -9.90
N GLY A 152 3.95 -1.22 -10.57
CA GLY A 152 4.98 -0.46 -11.31
C GLY A 152 6.32 -0.29 -10.61
N ALA A 153 6.45 -0.63 -9.32
CA ALA A 153 7.70 -0.46 -8.55
C ALA A 153 8.92 -1.17 -9.17
N MET A 154 8.69 -2.29 -9.86
CA MET A 154 9.73 -3.13 -10.46
C MET A 154 9.74 -3.07 -12.00
N ALA A 155 8.88 -2.24 -12.61
CA ALA A 155 8.66 -2.20 -14.05
C ALA A 155 9.69 -1.29 -14.77
N PHE A 156 10.97 -1.45 -14.46
CA PHE A 156 12.04 -0.54 -14.92
C PHE A 156 12.11 -0.43 -16.45
N ASP A 157 12.08 -1.57 -17.15
CA ASP A 157 12.19 -1.60 -18.61
C ASP A 157 10.93 -0.99 -19.26
N ALA A 158 9.74 -1.33 -18.75
CA ALA A 158 8.48 -0.76 -19.21
C ALA A 158 8.43 0.77 -19.04
N LEU A 159 8.92 1.28 -17.91
CA LEU A 159 8.99 2.73 -17.64
C LEU A 159 10.05 3.41 -18.52
N ALA A 160 11.15 2.73 -18.85
CA ALA A 160 12.13 3.24 -19.80
C ALA A 160 11.54 3.35 -21.21
N GLU A 161 10.83 2.31 -21.69
CA GLU A 161 10.13 2.33 -22.97
C GLU A 161 9.07 3.43 -23.03
N ALA A 162 8.29 3.59 -21.96
CA ALA A 162 7.29 4.64 -21.83
C ALA A 162 7.93 6.03 -21.94
N ARG A 163 9.01 6.28 -21.20
CA ARG A 163 9.76 7.55 -21.24
C ARG A 163 10.32 7.81 -22.63
N ASP A 164 10.90 6.81 -23.28
CA ASP A 164 11.49 6.94 -24.61
C ASP A 164 10.40 7.22 -25.67
N ALA A 165 9.16 6.78 -25.43
CA ALA A 165 7.97 7.15 -26.21
C ALA A 165 7.33 8.49 -25.79
N GLY A 166 7.92 9.22 -24.84
CA GLY A 166 7.42 10.52 -24.37
C GLY A 166 6.23 10.43 -23.40
N ALA A 167 5.98 9.26 -22.81
CA ALA A 167 4.97 9.10 -21.77
C ALA A 167 5.52 9.60 -20.41
N GLU A 168 4.70 10.34 -19.68
CA GLU A 168 4.98 10.72 -18.31
C GLU A 168 4.22 9.79 -17.36
N VAL A 169 4.93 9.22 -16.38
CA VAL A 169 4.38 8.19 -15.49
C VAL A 169 4.68 8.52 -14.03
N ILE A 170 3.64 8.58 -13.20
CA ILE A 170 3.75 8.55 -11.72
C ILE A 170 3.53 7.12 -11.25
N VAL A 171 4.40 6.63 -10.38
CA VAL A 171 4.30 5.27 -9.82
C VAL A 171 3.86 5.32 -8.36
N GLY A 172 2.63 4.90 -8.08
CA GLY A 172 2.05 4.82 -6.74
C GLY A 172 2.00 3.39 -6.20
N ILE A 173 2.79 3.09 -5.18
CA ILE A 173 2.80 1.79 -4.48
C ILE A 173 3.21 1.95 -3.01
N THR A 174 2.60 1.17 -2.12
CA THR A 174 2.83 1.25 -0.67
C THR A 174 3.98 0.37 -0.17
N THR A 175 4.58 -0.45 -1.03
CA THR A 175 5.70 -1.31 -0.62
C THR A 175 6.94 -0.46 -0.33
N ASN A 176 7.59 -0.75 0.81
CA ASN A 176 8.73 0.01 1.32
C ASN A 176 9.92 -0.09 0.35
N ALA A 177 10.00 0.85 -0.59
CA ALA A 177 11.05 0.95 -1.59
C ALA A 177 12.46 1.07 -0.95
N ARG A 178 12.60 1.37 0.35
CA ARG A 178 13.91 1.31 1.04
C ARG A 178 14.54 -0.08 1.02
N ARG A 179 13.75 -1.15 0.89
CA ARG A 179 14.26 -2.53 0.78
C ARG A 179 14.71 -2.92 -0.63
N TYR A 180 14.17 -2.28 -1.68
CA TYR A 180 14.42 -2.65 -3.08
C TYR A 180 15.22 -1.62 -3.90
N CYS A 181 15.10 -0.33 -3.61
CA CYS A 181 15.62 0.76 -4.45
C CYS A 181 16.97 1.34 -3.99
N ARG A 182 17.75 0.62 -3.17
CA ARG A 182 18.94 1.20 -2.52
C ARG A 182 20.17 1.37 -3.43
N SER A 183 20.14 0.98 -4.70
CA SER A 183 21.40 0.87 -5.47
C SER A 183 21.44 1.43 -6.89
N ARG A 184 20.42 2.07 -7.48
CA ARG A 184 20.63 2.46 -8.89
C ARG A 184 20.02 3.71 -9.51
N TRP A 185 19.00 4.35 -8.96
CA TRP A 185 18.43 5.53 -9.63
C TRP A 185 17.91 6.58 -8.65
N ARG A 186 18.38 7.81 -8.80
CA ARG A 186 17.74 9.04 -8.29
C ARG A 186 16.79 9.51 -9.39
N TRP A 187 15.52 9.68 -9.04
CA TRP A 187 14.47 10.29 -9.89
C TRP A 187 14.64 11.80 -9.99
#